data_AF-A0A202E4K7-F1
#
_entry.id   AF-A0A202E4K7-F1
#
_cell.length_a   1.000
_cell.length_b   1.000
_cell.length_c   1.000
_cell.angle_alpha   90.00
_cell.angle_beta   90.00
_cell.angle_gamma   90.00
#
_symmetry.space_group_name_H-M   'P 1'
#
loop_
_entity.id
_entity.type
_entity.pdbx_description
1 polymer ?
#
loop_
_entity_poly.entity_id
_entity_poly.type
_entity_poly.pdbx_seq_one_letter_code
_entity_poly.pdbx_strand_id
1 'polypeptide(L)'
;MSVQPIDAGIAEYERQRAAEHSLGEITGHVEDQWHDRALLEDIDVEEAWQEAAPVHYPSTHRGAVARYHRRNDTVLFARQGGLITCIKLMDRPWSERIYVRNQVTDQ
;
A
#
# COMPACT_ATOMS: atom_id res chain seq x y z
N MET A 1 26.16 1.31 10.31
CA MET A 1 24.96 2.06 9.89
C MET A 1 23.82 1.62 10.79
N SER A 2 23.47 2.43 11.79
CA SER A 2 22.41 2.09 12.75
C SER A 2 21.06 2.38 12.11
N VAL A 3 20.27 1.34 11.91
CA VAL A 3 18.84 1.48 11.60
C VAL A 3 18.21 2.08 12.85
N GLN A 4 17.82 3.36 12.80
CA GLN A 4 17.03 3.93 13.88
C GLN A 4 15.73 3.14 13.98
N PRO A 5 15.28 2.75 15.19
CA PRO A 5 13.99 2.10 15.35
C PRO A 5 12.96 3.08 14.81
N ILE A 6 12.25 2.67 13.75
CA ILE A 6 11.06 3.39 13.29
C ILE A 6 10.15 3.42 14.51
N ASP A 7 9.90 4.62 15.03
CA ASP A 7 9.08 4.84 16.22
C ASP A 7 7.75 4.13 15.99
N ALA A 8 7.45 3.12 16.81
CA ALA A 8 6.27 2.28 16.62
C ALA A 8 4.99 3.11 16.60
N GLY A 9 4.99 4.29 17.24
CA GLY A 9 3.90 5.25 17.18
C GLY A 9 3.67 5.84 15.78
N ILE A 10 4.73 6.06 14.99
CA ILE A 10 4.60 6.56 13.61
C ILE A 10 3.99 5.49 12.71
N ALA A 11 4.45 4.24 12.82
CA ALA A 11 3.93 3.15 12.01
C ALA A 11 2.43 2.92 12.27
N GLU A 12 2.02 2.94 13.55
CA GLU A 12 0.61 2.80 13.91
C GLU A 12 -0.24 3.97 13.42
N TYR A 13 0.24 5.20 13.61
CA TYR A 13 -0.44 6.39 13.12
C TYR A 13 -0.67 6.35 11.60
N GLU A 14 0.34 5.97 10.82
CA GLU A 14 0.22 5.87 9.37
C GLU A 14 -0.72 4.73 8.93
N ARG A 15 -0.75 3.61 9.66
CA ARG A 15 -1.74 2.55 9.43
C ARG A 15 -3.15 3.03 9.70
N GLN A 16 -3.38 3.75 10.80
CA GLN A 16 -4.69 4.31 11.12
C GLN A 16 -5.13 5.30 10.03
N ARG A 17 -4.23 6.19 9.58
CA ARG A 17 -4.50 7.10 8.45
C ARG A 17 -4.87 6.35 7.18
N ALA A 18 -4.20 5.24 6.89
CA ALA A 18 -4.51 4.40 5.72
C ALA A 18 -5.86 3.68 5.86
N ALA A 19 -6.23 3.27 7.07
CA ALA A 19 -7.51 2.63 7.35
C ALA A 19 -8.70 3.58 7.18
N GLU A 20 -8.53 4.84 7.60
CA GLU A 20 -9.55 5.89 7.52
C GLU A 20 -9.59 6.59 6.15
N HIS A 21 -8.66 6.27 5.24
CA HIS A 21 -8.56 6.97 3.96
C HIS A 21 -9.64 6.51 2.98
N SER A 22 -10.66 7.34 2.81
CA SER A 22 -11.65 7.19 1.75
C SER A 22 -11.08 7.64 0.40
N LEU A 23 -11.33 6.85 -0.64
CA LEU A 23 -11.09 7.27 -2.01
C LEU A 23 -12.31 8.03 -2.53
N GLY A 24 -12.06 9.11 -3.27
CA GLY A 24 -13.04 9.84 -4.05
C GLY A 24 -12.70 9.87 -5.55
N GLU A 25 -11.45 9.65 -5.93
CA GLU A 25 -11.01 9.59 -7.33
C GLU A 25 -9.95 8.49 -7.52
N ILE A 26 -10.02 7.79 -8.63
CA ILE A 26 -8.97 6.88 -9.08
C ILE A 26 -8.30 7.55 -10.27
N THR A 27 -6.99 7.79 -10.17
CA THR A 27 -6.29 8.48 -11.26
C THR A 27 -6.07 7.53 -12.42
N GLY A 28 -6.26 7.99 -13.67
CA GLY A 28 -6.04 7.13 -14.86
C GLY A 28 -4.64 6.51 -14.92
N HIS A 29 -3.63 7.16 -14.31
CA HIS A 29 -2.29 6.58 -14.18
C HIS A 29 -2.25 5.24 -13.43
N VAL A 30 -3.06 5.10 -12.38
CA VAL A 30 -3.08 3.86 -11.61
C VAL A 30 -3.90 2.78 -12.31
N GLU A 31 -4.94 3.15 -13.05
CA GLU A 31 -5.72 2.23 -13.88
C GLU A 31 -4.85 1.62 -14.98
N ASP A 32 -4.09 2.46 -15.70
CA ASP A 32 -3.16 2.03 -16.74
C ASP A 32 -2.12 1.05 -16.21
N GLN A 33 -1.58 1.32 -15.02
CA GLN A 33 -0.56 0.47 -14.40
C GLN A 33 -1.12 -0.77 -13.73
N TRP A 34 -2.40 -0.77 -13.34
CA TRP A 34 -3.02 -1.88 -12.64
C TRP A 34 -3.01 -3.14 -13.49
N HIS A 35 -3.31 -3.02 -14.78
CA HIS A 35 -3.32 -4.16 -15.70
C HIS A 35 -1.96 -4.88 -15.76
N ASP A 36 -0.86 -4.14 -15.73
CA ASP A 36 0.49 -4.72 -15.73
C ASP A 36 0.94 -5.20 -14.34
N ARG A 37 0.34 -4.65 -13.28
CA ARG A 37 0.81 -4.80 -11.89
C ARG A 37 0.02 -5.78 -11.04
N ALA A 38 -1.26 -5.96 -11.30
CA ALA A 38 -2.07 -6.97 -10.64
C ALA A 38 -1.60 -8.37 -11.05
N LEU A 39 -1.72 -9.32 -10.12
CA LEU A 39 -1.50 -10.75 -10.43
C LEU A 39 -2.77 -11.39 -10.99
N LEU A 40 -3.93 -10.86 -10.58
CA LEU A 40 -5.25 -11.35 -10.95
C LEU A 40 -5.96 -10.27 -11.78
N GLU A 41 -6.48 -10.65 -12.95
CA GLU A 41 -7.22 -9.76 -13.85
C GLU A 41 -8.69 -9.60 -13.46
N ASP A 42 -9.16 -10.31 -12.43
CA ASP A 42 -10.57 -10.41 -12.03
C ASP A 42 -11.02 -9.35 -11.02
N ILE A 43 -10.11 -8.49 -10.57
CA ILE A 43 -10.36 -7.48 -9.54
C ILE A 43 -9.88 -6.11 -10.02
N ASP A 44 -10.75 -5.11 -9.94
CA ASP A 44 -10.38 -3.75 -10.27
C ASP A 44 -9.57 -3.10 -9.13
N VAL A 45 -8.95 -1.97 -9.44
CA VAL A 45 -8.05 -1.30 -8.50
C VAL A 45 -8.79 -0.71 -7.30
N GLU A 46 -10.08 -0.40 -7.43
CA GLU A 46 -10.92 0.11 -6.35
C GLU A 46 -11.25 -0.98 -5.34
N GLU A 47 -11.73 -2.12 -5.83
CA GLU A 47 -12.02 -3.31 -5.04
C GLU A 47 -10.74 -3.80 -4.35
N ALA A 48 -9.60 -3.81 -5.05
CA ALA A 48 -8.32 -4.13 -4.45
C ALA A 48 -7.94 -3.17 -3.32
N TRP A 49 -8.26 -1.87 -3.42
CA TRP A 49 -8.06 -0.92 -2.33
C TRP A 49 -8.93 -1.24 -1.12
N GLN A 50 -10.20 -1.59 -1.32
CA GLN A 50 -11.12 -1.91 -0.25
C GLN A 50 -10.72 -3.18 0.52
N GLU A 51 -10.28 -4.21 -0.21
CA GLU A 51 -9.78 -5.46 0.38
C GLU A 51 -8.38 -5.34 1.02
N ALA A 52 -7.60 -4.31 0.65
CA ALA A 52 -6.23 -4.18 1.10
C ALA A 52 -6.11 -3.80 2.58
N ALA A 53 -5.16 -4.44 3.26
CA ALA A 53 -4.86 -4.15 4.65
C ALA A 53 -4.04 -2.86 4.78
N PRO A 54 -4.35 -1.97 5.73
CA PRO A 54 -3.55 -0.77 5.97
C PRO A 54 -2.14 -1.14 6.46
N VAL A 55 -1.12 -0.56 5.84
CA VAL A 55 0.28 -0.82 6.18
C VAL A 55 1.06 0.48 6.30
N HIS A 56 2.04 0.49 7.19
CA HIS A 56 3.08 1.49 7.14
C HIS A 56 4.07 1.10 6.04
N TYR A 57 4.42 2.08 5.20
CA TYR A 57 5.42 1.90 4.16
C TYR A 57 6.43 3.05 4.29
N PRO A 58 7.65 2.83 4.83
CA PRO A 58 8.52 3.91 5.30
C PRO A 58 9.00 4.85 4.19
N SER A 59 9.06 4.35 2.95
CA SER A 59 9.45 5.12 1.77
C SER A 59 8.27 5.90 1.17
N THR A 60 7.10 5.91 1.82
CA THR A 60 5.96 6.70 1.38
C THR A 60 6.22 8.16 1.67
N HIS A 61 6.41 8.95 0.62
CA HIS A 61 6.70 10.37 0.76
C HIS A 61 5.41 11.21 0.69
N ARG A 62 5.46 12.41 1.29
CA ARG A 62 4.50 13.51 1.05
C ARG A 62 3.06 13.27 1.51
N GLY A 63 2.86 12.49 2.57
CA GLY A 63 1.56 12.30 3.19
C GLY A 63 0.63 11.35 2.44
N ALA A 64 1.17 10.56 1.50
CA ALA A 64 0.45 9.41 0.96
C ALA A 64 0.30 8.33 2.05
N VAL A 65 -0.73 7.51 1.90
CA VAL A 65 -1.02 6.35 2.74
C VAL A 65 -0.88 5.08 1.91
N ALA A 66 -0.57 3.95 2.56
CA ALA A 66 -0.35 2.69 1.87
C ALA A 66 -1.30 1.60 2.39
N ARG A 67 -1.84 0.80 1.47
CA ARG A 67 -2.54 -0.44 1.78
C ARG A 67 -1.93 -1.59 0.96
N TYR A 68 -1.82 -2.76 1.54
CA TYR A 68 -1.28 -3.96 0.91
C TYR A 68 -2.39 -4.94 0.56
N HIS A 69 -2.55 -5.23 -0.73
CA HIS A 69 -3.48 -6.22 -1.23
C HIS A 69 -2.79 -7.57 -1.37
N ARG A 70 -3.12 -8.51 -0.48
CA ARG A 70 -2.42 -9.79 -0.36
C ARG A 70 -2.63 -10.71 -1.55
N ARG A 71 -3.81 -10.70 -2.17
CA ARG A 71 -4.14 -11.57 -3.32
C ARG A 71 -3.34 -11.17 -4.56
N ASN A 72 -3.21 -9.86 -4.82
CA ASN A 72 -2.40 -9.35 -5.93
C ASN A 72 -0.92 -9.11 -5.58
N ASP A 73 -0.52 -9.28 -4.32
CA ASP A 73 0.83 -8.96 -3.82
C ASP A 73 1.27 -7.54 -4.23
N THR A 74 0.33 -6.60 -4.19
CA THR A 74 0.52 -5.20 -4.58
C THR A 74 0.39 -4.26 -3.39
N VAL A 75 1.24 -3.24 -3.33
CA VAL A 75 1.06 -2.09 -2.42
C VAL A 75 0.43 -0.95 -3.20
N LEU A 76 -0.72 -0.49 -2.70
CA LEU A 76 -1.53 0.59 -3.25
C LEU A 76 -1.24 1.87 -2.47
N PHE A 77 -1.09 3.00 -3.16
CA PHE A 77 -0.81 4.29 -2.54
C PHE A 77 -1.89 5.30 -2.88
N ALA A 78 -2.43 5.95 -1.86
CA ALA A 78 -3.42 7.01 -2.01
C ALA A 78 -2.96 8.30 -1.36
N ARG A 79 -3.47 9.43 -1.86
CA ARG A 79 -3.17 10.77 -1.35
C ARG A 79 -4.32 11.72 -1.69
N GLN A 80 -4.73 12.54 -0.72
CA GLN A 80 -5.78 13.56 -0.91
C GLN A 80 -7.10 12.98 -1.47
N GLY A 81 -7.45 11.74 -1.10
CA GLY A 81 -8.65 11.06 -1.61
C GLY A 81 -8.47 10.44 -3.00
N GLY A 82 -7.29 10.55 -3.61
CA GLY A 82 -6.97 9.96 -4.90
C GLY A 82 -6.10 8.71 -4.78
N LEU A 83 -6.41 7.64 -5.49
CA LEU A 83 -5.47 6.54 -5.68
C LEU A 83 -4.42 6.93 -6.74
N ILE A 84 -3.16 7.03 -6.34
CA ILE A 84 -2.12 7.68 -7.15
C ILE A 84 -1.17 6.71 -7.86
N THR A 85 -0.90 5.54 -7.27
CA THR A 85 -0.03 4.51 -7.85
C THR A 85 -0.19 3.19 -7.12
N CYS A 86 0.19 2.10 -7.77
CA CYS A 86 0.31 0.76 -7.19
C CYS A 86 1.71 0.21 -7.49
N ILE A 87 2.25 -0.74 -6.72
CA ILE A 87 3.52 -1.42 -7.05
C ILE A 87 3.40 -2.91 -6.75
N LYS A 88 4.09 -3.77 -7.51
CA LYS A 88 4.28 -5.17 -7.11
C LYS A 88 5.23 -5.19 -5.91
N LEU A 89 4.83 -5.85 -4.83
CA LEU A 89 5.71 -5.99 -3.67
C LEU A 89 6.95 -6.82 -4.05
N MET A 90 6.83 -7.77 -4.98
CA MET A 90 7.97 -8.57 -5.46
C MET A 90 9.06 -7.78 -6.17
N ASP A 91 8.75 -6.60 -6.71
CA ASP A 91 9.73 -5.71 -7.34
C ASP A 91 10.57 -4.95 -6.30
N ARG A 92 10.23 -5.09 -5.01
CA ARG A 92 10.89 -4.39 -3.90
C ARG A 92 11.99 -5.22 -3.25
N PRO A 93 13.00 -4.56 -2.64
CA PRO A 93 14.02 -5.25 -1.86
C PRO A 93 13.42 -6.18 -0.80
N TRP A 94 14.09 -7.30 -0.52
CA TRP A 94 13.64 -8.30 0.45
C TRP A 94 13.27 -7.73 1.83
N SER A 95 14.04 -6.76 2.32
CA SER A 95 13.76 -6.08 3.59
C SER A 95 12.40 -5.37 3.59
N GLU A 96 12.06 -4.66 2.51
CA GLU A 96 10.75 -4.00 2.36
C GLU A 96 9.62 -5.02 2.26
N ARG A 97 9.83 -6.12 1.52
CA ARG A 97 8.84 -7.19 1.36
C ARG A 97 8.45 -7.81 2.70
N ILE A 98 9.44 -8.18 3.49
CA ILE A 98 9.20 -8.74 4.82
C ILE A 98 8.59 -7.71 5.75
N TYR A 99 9.07 -6.47 5.71
CA TYR A 99 8.52 -5.40 6.52
C TYR A 99 7.02 -5.20 6.30
N VAL A 100 6.56 -5.19 5.05
CA VAL A 100 5.13 -5.07 4.71
C VAL A 100 4.37 -6.32 5.14
N ARG A 101 4.86 -7.51 4.79
CA ARG A 101 4.15 -8.77 5.07
C ARG A 101 3.99 -9.05 6.57
N ASN A 102 4.99 -8.70 7.39
CA ASN A 102 4.93 -8.88 8.84
C ASN A 102 3.90 -7.97 9.53
N GLN A 103 3.35 -6.97 8.85
CA GLN A 103 2.30 -6.10 9.41
C GLN A 103 0.90 -6.69 9.25
N VAL A 104 0.73 -7.70 8.37
CA VAL A 104 -0.57 -8.28 7.99
C VAL A 104 -0.65 -9.77 8.32
N THR A 105 0.34 -10.31 9.03
CA THR A 105 0.42 -11.73 9.40
C THR A 105 -0.55 -12.16 10.50
N ASP A 106 -1.19 -11.20 11.19
CA ASP A 106 -2.10 -11.45 12.32
C ASP A 106 -3.59 -11.24 11.99
N GLN A 107 -3.97 -11.22 10.70
CA GLN A 107 -5.37 -11.14 10.25
C GLN A 107 -5.90 -12.47 9.71
#